data_AF-X0JQN3-F1
#
_entry.id   AF-X0JQN3-F1
#
_cell.length_a   1.000
_cell.length_b   1.000
_cell.length_c   1.000
_cell.angle_alpha   90.00
_cell.angle_beta   90.00
_cell.angle_gamma   90.00
#
_symmetry.space_group_name_H-M   'P 1'
#
loop_
_entity.id
_entity.type
_entity.pdbx_description
1 polymer ?
#
loop_
_entity_poly.entity_id
_entity_poly.type
_entity_poly.pdbx_seq_one_letter_code
_entity_poly.pdbx_strand_id
1 'polypeptide(L)'
;MPQKKNPDDLELLRGKAGRTFGHLAGVYCATKGLPSTYNKDLQESWEPMLDHVKTVSDRVQIANGILSTLKLRPERMIASLNPFLLATDVADALVKIFVPFRETHHISGRVVAKSEELGIPMDQLSLEQLQAIDSRFPDNIKDVFNYEASVESRNAQGGTSRAGVLEQIEVFKGMLN
;
A
#
# COMPACT_ATOMS: atom_id res chain seq x y z
N MET A 1 0.84 26.04 18.33
CA MET A 1 -0.06 25.16 17.55
C MET A 1 -0.27 23.85 18.33
N PRO A 2 -1.18 23.78 19.29
CA PRO A 2 -1.26 22.68 20.27
C PRO A 2 -1.61 21.31 19.68
N GLN A 3 -2.25 21.27 18.50
CA GLN A 3 -2.62 20.03 17.82
C GLN A 3 -1.57 19.57 16.78
N LYS A 4 -0.59 20.42 16.46
CA LYS A 4 0.45 20.10 15.49
C LYS A 4 1.44 19.15 16.14
N LYS A 5 1.50 17.92 15.62
CA LYS A 5 2.52 16.93 15.96
C LYS A 5 3.43 16.76 14.75
N ASN A 6 4.72 16.93 14.96
CA ASN A 6 5.72 16.70 13.94
C ASN A 6 6.13 15.21 14.00
N PRO A 7 6.36 14.54 12.86
CA PRO A 7 6.76 13.14 12.83
C PRO A 7 8.30 12.99 12.93
N ASP A 8 8.95 13.69 13.87
CA ASP A 8 10.43 13.77 13.96
C ASP A 8 11.08 12.37 14.01
N ASP A 9 10.47 11.43 14.73
CA ASP A 9 10.97 10.06 14.84
C ASP A 9 11.01 9.34 13.47
N LEU A 10 9.98 9.54 12.64
CA LEU A 10 9.91 9.00 11.27
C LEU A 10 10.89 9.71 10.34
N GLU A 11 11.10 11.02 10.53
CA GLU A 11 12.09 11.78 9.78
C GLU A 11 13.52 11.31 10.07
N LEU A 12 13.82 11.02 11.34
CA LEU A 12 15.10 10.45 11.76
C LEU A 12 15.31 9.04 11.21
N LEU A 13 14.28 8.18 11.26
CA LEU A 13 14.34 6.85 10.65
C LEU A 13 14.69 6.95 9.15
N ARG A 14 14.00 7.84 8.42
CA ARG A 14 14.26 8.09 7.00
C ARG A 14 15.67 8.61 6.75
N GLY A 15 16.15 9.57 7.53
CA GLY A 15 17.50 10.14 7.39
C GLY A 15 18.61 9.10 7.66
N LYS A 16 18.39 8.17 8.59
CA LYS A 16 19.37 7.12 8.92
C LYS A 16 19.54 6.07 7.84
N ALA A 17 18.58 5.91 6.92
CA ALA A 17 18.77 5.09 5.72
C ALA A 17 19.93 5.61 4.86
N GLY A 18 20.00 6.92 4.62
CA GLY A 18 21.08 7.55 3.85
C GLY A 18 22.45 7.41 4.53
N ARG A 19 22.52 7.61 5.85
CA ARG A 19 23.76 7.39 6.63
C ARG A 19 24.26 5.96 6.51
N THR A 20 23.36 4.99 6.70
CA THR A 20 23.66 3.56 6.59
C THR A 20 24.17 3.21 5.19
N PHE A 21 23.53 3.74 4.16
CA PHE A 21 23.97 3.57 2.79
C PHE A 21 25.36 4.17 2.54
N GLY A 22 25.64 5.35 3.08
CA GLY A 22 26.97 5.98 3.02
C GLY A 22 28.07 5.12 3.64
N HIS A 23 27.77 4.45 4.77
CA HIS A 23 28.70 3.51 5.40
C HIS A 23 29.00 2.31 4.50
N LEU A 24 27.97 1.71 3.91
CA LEU A 24 28.12 0.63 2.92
C LEU A 24 29.01 1.08 1.75
N ALA A 25 28.71 2.23 1.16
CA ALA A 25 29.46 2.77 0.03
C ALA A 25 30.94 3.03 0.40
N GLY A 26 31.20 3.59 1.58
CA GLY A 26 32.56 3.82 2.08
C GLY A 26 33.36 2.54 2.25
N VAL A 27 32.78 1.53 2.92
CA VAL A 27 33.44 0.22 3.11
C VAL A 27 33.68 -0.47 1.77
N TYR A 28 32.72 -0.41 0.84
CA TYR A 28 32.86 -0.99 -0.49
C TYR A 28 34.02 -0.34 -1.27
N CYS A 29 34.12 0.99 -1.23
CA CYS A 29 35.22 1.72 -1.87
C CYS A 29 36.58 1.42 -1.23
N ALA A 30 36.66 1.35 0.10
CA ALA A 30 37.90 1.06 0.83
C ALA A 30 38.43 -0.36 0.57
N THR A 31 37.54 -1.31 0.30
CA THR A 31 37.90 -2.72 0.04
C THR A 31 38.16 -3.03 -1.44
N LYS A 32 37.73 -2.16 -2.35
CA LYS A 32 37.80 -2.38 -3.79
C LYS A 32 39.26 -2.47 -4.27
N GLY A 33 39.65 -3.67 -4.71
CA GLY A 33 40.94 -3.90 -5.37
C GLY A 33 42.11 -4.08 -4.42
N LEU A 34 41.87 -4.29 -3.12
CA LEU A 34 42.92 -4.64 -2.18
C LEU A 34 43.56 -5.99 -2.56
N PRO A 35 44.90 -6.10 -2.58
CA PRO A 35 45.56 -7.38 -2.77
C PRO A 35 45.36 -8.27 -1.54
N SER A 36 45.51 -9.59 -1.71
CA SER A 36 45.58 -10.49 -0.54
C SER A 36 46.91 -10.29 0.23
N THR A 37 46.98 -10.47 1.55
CA THR A 37 45.94 -10.93 2.50
C THR A 37 45.49 -9.79 3.42
N TYR A 38 46.23 -9.50 4.49
CA TYR A 38 45.94 -8.40 5.42
C TYR A 38 46.45 -7.06 4.86
N ASN A 39 45.56 -6.06 4.83
CA ASN A 39 45.88 -4.67 4.54
C ASN A 39 45.36 -3.80 5.69
N LYS A 40 46.12 -2.78 6.07
CA LYS A 40 45.76 -1.89 7.19
C LYS A 40 44.48 -1.10 6.90
N ASP A 41 44.17 -0.86 5.62
CA ASP A 41 42.94 -0.26 5.09
C ASP A 41 41.67 -0.92 5.64
N LEU A 42 41.71 -2.22 5.93
CA LEU A 42 40.57 -2.96 6.50
C LEU A 42 40.14 -2.44 7.87
N GLN A 43 41.00 -1.68 8.57
CA GLN A 43 40.64 -1.02 9.82
C GLN A 43 39.48 -0.01 9.66
N GLU A 44 39.33 0.60 8.48
CA GLU A 44 38.26 1.55 8.17
C GLU A 44 36.86 0.92 8.14
N SER A 45 36.77 -0.43 8.15
CA SER A 45 35.49 -1.12 8.25
C SER A 45 34.88 -1.11 9.66
N TRP A 46 35.69 -0.84 10.68
CA TRP A 46 35.29 -1.00 12.08
C TRP A 46 34.33 0.10 12.54
N GLU A 47 34.65 1.37 12.28
CA GLU A 47 33.81 2.50 12.70
C GLU A 47 32.43 2.50 12.02
N PRO A 48 32.32 2.28 10.70
CA PRO A 48 31.02 2.19 10.04
C PRO A 48 30.18 1.03 10.56
N MET A 49 30.80 -0.10 10.89
CA MET A 49 30.13 -1.27 11.47
C MET A 49 29.59 -0.95 12.87
N LEU A 50 30.40 -0.39 13.76
CA LEU A 50 29.97 -0.02 15.11
C LEU A 50 28.80 0.96 15.10
N ASP A 51 28.88 2.00 14.25
CA ASP A 51 27.78 2.95 14.11
C ASP A 51 26.52 2.32 13.49
N HIS A 52 26.68 1.38 12.56
CA HIS A 52 25.56 0.68 11.96
C HIS A 52 24.81 -0.17 13.00
N VAL A 53 25.53 -0.96 13.82
CA VAL A 53 24.94 -1.76 14.89
C VAL A 53 24.16 -0.88 15.86
N LYS A 54 24.74 0.23 16.31
CA LYS A 54 24.05 1.18 17.19
C LYS A 54 22.83 1.78 16.51
N THR A 55 22.97 2.21 15.26
CA THR A 55 21.90 2.82 14.50
C THR A 55 20.73 1.87 14.34
N VAL A 56 20.94 0.64 13.87
CA VAL A 56 19.86 -0.34 13.66
C VAL A 56 19.18 -0.70 14.97
N SER A 57 19.95 -0.97 16.03
CA SER A 57 19.41 -1.30 17.36
C SER A 57 18.45 -0.20 17.87
N ASP A 58 18.91 1.05 17.90
CA ASP A 58 18.09 2.17 18.36
C ASP A 58 16.87 2.40 17.45
N ARG A 59 17.03 2.24 16.13
CA ARG A 59 15.96 2.53 15.17
C ARG A 59 14.85 1.48 15.20
N VAL A 60 15.17 0.20 15.41
CA VAL A 60 14.16 -0.85 15.60
C VAL A 60 13.32 -0.57 16.84
N GLN A 61 13.94 -0.15 17.94
CA GLN A 61 13.22 0.23 19.17
C GLN A 61 12.29 1.43 18.96
N ILE A 62 12.75 2.46 18.25
CA ILE A 62 11.92 3.63 17.90
C ILE A 62 10.76 3.23 17.01
N ALA A 63 11.00 2.43 15.96
CA ALA A 63 9.95 1.95 15.07
C ALA A 63 8.88 1.15 15.82
N ASN A 64 9.29 0.30 16.77
CA ASN A 64 8.37 -0.41 17.65
C ASN A 64 7.56 0.55 18.55
N GLY A 65 8.20 1.56 19.13
CA GLY A 65 7.53 2.60 19.93
C GLY A 65 6.49 3.39 19.13
N ILE A 66 6.80 3.73 17.88
CA ILE A 66 5.86 4.40 16.97
C ILE A 66 4.67 3.48 16.70
N LEU A 67 4.93 2.25 16.22
CA LEU A 67 3.87 1.34 15.80
C LEU A 67 2.94 0.94 16.95
N SER A 68 3.48 0.74 18.16
CA SER A 68 2.70 0.38 19.35
C SER A 68 1.84 1.51 19.91
N THR A 69 2.17 2.77 19.63
CA THR A 69 1.48 3.94 20.21
C THR A 69 0.71 4.77 19.19
N LEU A 70 0.82 4.45 17.89
CA LEU A 70 0.11 5.15 16.83
C LEU A 70 -1.40 5.04 17.05
N LYS A 71 -2.11 6.16 16.86
CA LYS A 71 -3.59 6.20 16.94
C LYS A 71 -4.15 6.42 15.55
N LEU A 72 -4.86 5.41 15.06
CA LEU A 72 -5.62 5.50 13.82
C LEU A 72 -6.87 6.36 14.00
N ARG A 73 -7.41 6.88 12.90
CA ARG A 73 -8.69 7.61 12.85
C ARG A 73 -9.62 6.89 11.88
N PRO A 74 -10.25 5.77 12.27
CA PRO A 74 -11.05 4.93 11.37
C PRO A 74 -12.11 5.73 10.61
N GLU A 75 -12.79 6.66 11.29
CA GLU A 75 -13.80 7.50 10.66
C GLU A 75 -13.24 8.36 9.52
N ARG A 76 -12.02 8.91 9.66
CA ARG A 76 -11.37 9.66 8.59
C ARG A 76 -10.87 8.76 7.45
N MET A 77 -10.47 7.54 7.77
CA MET A 77 -10.06 6.55 6.76
C MET A 77 -11.27 6.15 5.90
N ILE A 78 -12.41 5.85 6.53
CA ILE A 78 -13.66 5.55 5.84
C ILE A 78 -14.15 6.76 5.04
N ALA A 79 -14.14 7.96 5.63
CA ALA A 79 -14.55 9.18 4.94
C ALA A 79 -13.63 9.58 3.76
N SER A 80 -12.43 9.00 3.67
CA SER A 80 -11.53 9.21 2.53
C SER A 80 -11.80 8.27 1.35
N LEU A 81 -12.64 7.26 1.55
CA LEU A 81 -13.08 6.37 0.47
C LEU A 81 -13.96 7.15 -0.51
N ASN A 82 -13.68 6.98 -1.79
CA ASN A 82 -14.35 7.68 -2.87
C ASN A 82 -15.00 6.66 -3.82
N PRO A 83 -16.28 6.83 -4.21
CA PRO A 83 -16.97 5.91 -5.14
C PRO A 83 -16.23 5.68 -6.46
N PHE A 84 -15.44 6.65 -6.94
CA PHE A 84 -14.61 6.48 -8.14
C PHE A 84 -13.52 5.40 -7.98
N LEU A 85 -13.12 5.06 -6.76
CA LEU A 85 -12.22 3.92 -6.51
C LEU A 85 -12.85 2.59 -6.94
N LEU A 86 -14.19 2.50 -6.93
CA LEU A 86 -14.94 1.31 -7.31
C LEU A 86 -15.20 1.21 -8.82
N ALA A 87 -14.68 2.15 -9.64
CA ALA A 87 -14.80 2.07 -11.10
C ALA A 87 -14.13 0.80 -11.65
N THR A 88 -13.04 0.37 -11.02
CA THR A 88 -12.37 -0.90 -11.35
C THR A 88 -13.28 -2.09 -11.02
N ASP A 89 -13.96 -2.05 -9.87
CA ASP A 89 -14.89 -3.10 -9.47
C ASP A 89 -16.10 -3.20 -10.41
N VAL A 90 -16.56 -2.08 -10.98
CA VAL A 90 -17.58 -2.06 -12.04
C VAL A 90 -17.07 -2.78 -13.29
N ALA A 91 -15.82 -2.52 -13.69
CA ALA A 91 -15.21 -3.23 -14.81
C ALA A 91 -15.05 -4.73 -14.52
N ASP A 92 -14.61 -5.10 -13.32
CA ASP A 92 -14.46 -6.49 -12.87
C ASP A 92 -15.80 -7.24 -12.87
N ALA A 93 -16.89 -6.57 -12.47
CA ALA A 93 -18.23 -7.15 -12.50
C ALA A 93 -18.68 -7.51 -13.93
N LEU A 94 -18.35 -6.67 -14.90
CA LEU A 94 -18.61 -6.95 -16.33
C LEU A 94 -17.71 -8.08 -16.86
N VAL A 95 -16.46 -8.17 -16.42
CA VAL A 95 -15.57 -9.28 -16.78
C VAL A 95 -16.14 -10.62 -16.30
N LYS A 96 -16.73 -10.66 -15.10
CA LYS A 96 -17.35 -11.87 -14.53
C LYS A 96 -18.52 -12.40 -15.35
N ILE A 97 -19.17 -11.55 -16.15
CA ILE A 97 -20.22 -11.95 -17.11
C ILE A 97 -19.70 -12.06 -18.55
N PHE A 98 -18.39 -12.29 -18.71
CA PHE A 98 -17.71 -12.54 -19.98
C PHE A 98 -17.64 -11.35 -20.95
N VAL A 99 -17.78 -10.11 -20.46
CA VAL A 99 -17.45 -8.93 -21.28
C VAL A 99 -15.92 -8.82 -21.41
N PRO A 100 -15.36 -8.67 -22.63
CA PRO A 100 -13.92 -8.54 -22.81
C PRO A 100 -13.35 -7.35 -22.03
N PHE A 101 -12.22 -7.54 -21.34
CA PHE A 101 -11.62 -6.51 -20.47
C PHE A 101 -11.40 -5.14 -21.16
N ARG A 102 -11.00 -5.14 -22.44
CA ARG A 102 -10.86 -3.89 -23.21
C ARG A 102 -12.16 -3.10 -23.24
N GLU A 103 -13.29 -3.79 -23.34
CA GLU A 103 -14.62 -3.19 -23.39
C GLU A 103 -15.10 -2.77 -22.00
N THR A 104 -14.86 -3.57 -20.95
CA THR A 104 -15.28 -3.23 -19.59
C THR A 104 -14.64 -1.94 -19.07
N HIS A 105 -13.37 -1.71 -19.40
CA HIS A 105 -12.69 -0.45 -19.07
C HIS A 105 -13.35 0.75 -19.77
N HIS A 106 -13.75 0.62 -21.04
CA HIS A 106 -14.47 1.70 -21.75
C HIS A 106 -15.87 1.93 -21.18
N ILE A 107 -16.59 0.85 -20.83
CA ILE A 107 -17.91 0.94 -20.21
C ILE A 107 -17.81 1.63 -18.85
N SER A 108 -16.90 1.20 -17.98
CA SER A 108 -16.66 1.83 -16.67
C SER A 108 -16.25 3.30 -16.81
N GLY A 109 -15.38 3.63 -17.78
CA GLY A 109 -15.05 5.02 -18.10
C GLY A 109 -16.26 5.87 -18.49
N ARG A 110 -17.22 5.31 -19.23
CA ARG A 110 -18.49 5.98 -19.55
C ARG A 110 -19.40 6.15 -18.32
N VAL A 111 -19.37 5.22 -17.38
CA VAL A 111 -20.06 5.35 -16.09
C VAL A 111 -19.49 6.53 -15.29
N VAL A 112 -18.17 6.63 -15.20
CA VAL A 112 -17.49 7.78 -14.56
C VAL A 112 -17.85 9.08 -15.27
N ALA A 113 -17.74 9.13 -16.60
CA ALA A 113 -18.09 10.33 -17.37
C ALA A 113 -19.56 10.74 -17.16
N LYS A 114 -20.49 9.78 -17.06
CA LYS A 114 -21.90 10.08 -16.80
C LYS A 114 -22.14 10.63 -15.40
N SER A 115 -21.45 10.09 -14.40
CA SER A 115 -21.44 10.60 -13.03
C SER A 115 -20.94 12.06 -12.98
N GLU A 116 -19.87 12.37 -13.69
CA GLU A 116 -19.34 13.74 -13.81
C GLU A 116 -20.31 14.69 -14.53
N GLU A 117 -20.90 14.26 -15.65
CA GLU A 117 -21.88 15.05 -16.41
C GLU A 117 -23.10 15.44 -15.56
N LEU A 118 -23.59 14.51 -14.73
CA LEU A 118 -24.76 14.71 -13.88
C LEU A 118 -24.42 15.39 -12.55
N GLY A 119 -23.14 15.53 -12.21
CA GLY A 119 -22.69 16.08 -10.93
C GLY A 119 -23.09 15.23 -9.71
N ILE A 120 -23.34 13.92 -9.91
CA ILE A 120 -23.69 12.99 -8.83
C ILE A 120 -22.63 11.90 -8.70
N PRO A 121 -22.33 11.40 -7.49
CA PRO A 121 -21.43 10.26 -7.29
C PRO A 121 -21.84 9.01 -8.08
N MET A 122 -20.85 8.23 -8.50
CA MET A 122 -21.06 7.06 -9.37
C MET A 122 -21.96 5.98 -8.76
N ASP A 123 -21.91 5.82 -7.44
CA ASP A 123 -22.76 4.92 -6.65
C ASP A 123 -24.22 5.39 -6.55
N GLN A 124 -24.53 6.62 -6.97
CA GLN A 124 -25.88 7.16 -7.02
C GLN A 124 -26.54 7.03 -8.39
N LEU A 125 -25.84 6.53 -9.41
CA LEU A 125 -26.43 6.26 -10.72
C LEU A 125 -27.52 5.18 -10.59
N SER A 126 -28.66 5.42 -11.23
CA SER A 126 -29.77 4.46 -11.26
C SER A 126 -29.41 3.25 -12.13
N LEU A 127 -30.11 2.12 -11.92
CA LEU A 127 -29.87 0.92 -12.75
C LEU A 127 -30.17 1.23 -14.22
N GLU A 128 -31.23 2.00 -14.47
CA GLU A 128 -31.64 2.45 -15.80
C GLU A 128 -30.56 3.33 -16.44
N GLN A 129 -29.92 4.22 -15.67
CA GLN A 129 -28.81 5.04 -16.15
C GLN A 129 -27.58 4.19 -16.50
N LEU A 130 -27.26 3.17 -15.70
CA LEU A 130 -26.19 2.22 -15.98
C LEU A 130 -26.52 1.38 -17.22
N GLN A 131 -27.72 0.82 -17.31
CA GLN A 131 -28.16 0.01 -18.45
C GLN A 131 -28.29 0.83 -19.75
N ALA A 132 -28.54 2.15 -19.66
CA ALA A 132 -28.47 3.04 -20.81
C ALA A 132 -27.03 3.23 -21.34
N ILE A 133 -26.01 3.01 -20.50
CA ILE A 133 -24.61 2.99 -20.94
C ILE A 133 -24.32 1.66 -21.64
N ASP A 134 -24.69 0.55 -21.01
CA ASP A 134 -24.55 -0.80 -21.58
C ASP A 134 -25.63 -1.76 -21.06
N SER A 135 -26.36 -2.42 -21.96
CA SER A 135 -27.47 -3.29 -21.59
C SER A 135 -27.06 -4.58 -20.86
N ARG A 136 -25.76 -4.91 -20.85
CA ARG A 136 -25.22 -6.10 -20.16
C ARG A 136 -25.03 -5.88 -18.67
N PHE A 137 -25.23 -4.68 -18.13
CA PHE A 137 -25.15 -4.47 -16.69
C PHE A 137 -26.18 -5.36 -15.97
N PRO A 138 -25.73 -6.20 -15.02
CA PRO A 138 -26.65 -7.07 -14.28
C PRO A 138 -27.51 -6.24 -13.33
N ASP A 139 -28.71 -6.73 -13.00
CA ASP A 139 -29.66 -6.01 -12.13
C ASP A 139 -29.08 -5.70 -10.74
N ASN A 140 -28.14 -6.53 -10.28
CA ASN A 140 -27.44 -6.39 -9.00
C ASN A 140 -26.12 -5.60 -9.10
N ILE A 141 -25.86 -4.87 -10.20
CA ILE A 141 -24.63 -4.08 -10.36
C ILE A 141 -24.41 -3.08 -9.22
N LYS A 142 -25.48 -2.62 -8.57
CA LYS A 142 -25.39 -1.69 -7.44
C LYS A 142 -24.66 -2.27 -6.22
N ASP A 143 -24.63 -3.61 -6.09
CA ASP A 143 -23.90 -4.28 -5.00
C ASP A 143 -22.39 -4.06 -5.08
N VAL A 144 -21.88 -3.69 -6.27
CA VAL A 144 -20.46 -3.35 -6.49
C VAL A 144 -20.07 -2.06 -5.79
N PHE A 145 -21.01 -1.16 -5.50
CA PHE A 145 -20.77 0.09 -4.78
C PHE A 145 -20.66 -0.12 -3.26
N ASN A 146 -19.95 -1.15 -2.85
CA ASN A 146 -19.70 -1.52 -1.46
C ASN A 146 -18.21 -1.76 -1.24
N TYR A 147 -17.58 -0.93 -0.41
CA TYR A 147 -16.15 -1.01 -0.14
C TYR A 147 -15.72 -2.31 0.54
N GLU A 148 -16.57 -2.87 1.42
CA GLU A 148 -16.30 -4.16 2.06
C GLU A 148 -16.31 -5.27 1.00
N ALA A 149 -17.31 -5.29 0.11
CA ALA A 149 -17.39 -6.26 -0.97
C ALA A 149 -16.19 -6.15 -1.94
N SER A 150 -15.73 -4.93 -2.20
CA SER A 150 -14.53 -4.68 -3.02
C SER A 150 -13.30 -5.36 -2.41
N VAL A 151 -13.03 -5.12 -1.12
CA VAL A 151 -11.90 -5.70 -0.38
C VAL A 151 -12.03 -7.23 -0.29
N GLU A 152 -13.21 -7.74 0.04
CA GLU A 152 -13.46 -9.18 0.16
C GLU A 152 -13.33 -9.92 -1.17
N SER A 153 -13.58 -9.26 -2.31
CA SER A 153 -13.37 -9.85 -3.63
C SER A 153 -11.89 -10.13 -3.94
N ARG A 154 -10.96 -9.47 -3.24
CA ARG A 154 -9.51 -9.65 -3.42
C ARG A 154 -9.02 -10.81 -2.55
N ASN A 155 -9.55 -12.01 -2.80
CA ASN A 155 -9.36 -13.21 -1.99
C ASN A 155 -8.33 -14.21 -2.54
N ALA A 156 -7.61 -13.86 -3.61
CA ALA A 156 -6.43 -14.62 -4.02
C ALA A 156 -5.36 -14.58 -2.93
N GLN A 157 -4.43 -15.55 -2.95
CA GLN A 157 -3.31 -15.59 -2.01
C GLN A 157 -2.54 -14.26 -2.00
N GLY A 158 -2.31 -13.70 -0.81
CA GLY A 158 -1.69 -12.38 -0.66
C GLY A 158 -2.63 -11.19 -0.84
N GLY A 159 -3.91 -11.43 -1.14
CA GLY A 159 -4.93 -10.40 -1.31
C GLY A 159 -5.35 -9.71 -0.01
N THR A 160 -6.17 -8.67 -0.14
CA THR A 160 -6.59 -7.82 0.99
C THR A 160 -7.90 -8.27 1.65
N SER A 161 -8.52 -9.36 1.19
CA SER A 161 -9.69 -9.91 1.87
C SER A 161 -9.36 -10.27 3.31
N ARG A 162 -10.37 -10.25 4.19
CA ARG A 162 -10.19 -10.60 5.60
C ARG A 162 -9.59 -11.99 5.76
N ALA A 163 -10.04 -12.95 4.97
CA ALA A 163 -9.48 -14.30 4.97
C ALA A 163 -7.98 -14.30 4.61
N GLY A 164 -7.59 -13.58 3.55
CA GLY A 164 -6.19 -13.47 3.13
C GLY A 164 -5.31 -12.74 4.13
N VAL A 165 -5.81 -11.71 4.80
CA VAL A 165 -5.08 -10.99 5.85
C VAL A 165 -4.90 -11.86 7.09
N LEU A 166 -5.93 -12.60 7.50
CA LEU A 166 -5.83 -13.53 8.64
C LEU A 166 -4.85 -14.67 8.37
N GLU A 167 -4.86 -15.23 7.15
CA GLU A 167 -3.88 -16.22 6.72
C GLU A 167 -2.45 -15.66 6.82
N GLN A 168 -2.21 -14.46 6.29
CA GLN A 168 -0.89 -13.81 6.34
C GLN A 168 -0.41 -13.56 7.78
N ILE A 169 -1.32 -13.20 8.70
CA ILE A 169 -0.99 -13.05 10.13
C ILE A 169 -0.45 -14.37 10.70
N GLU A 170 -1.09 -15.50 10.39
CA GLU A 170 -0.64 -16.81 10.87
C GLU A 170 0.68 -17.24 10.22
N VAL A 171 0.87 -16.96 8.93
CA VAL A 171 2.17 -17.19 8.26
C VAL A 171 3.29 -16.40 8.95
N PHE A 172 3.09 -15.12 9.22
CA PHE A 172 4.12 -14.31 9.88
C PHE A 172 4.40 -14.75 11.32
N LYS A 173 3.37 -15.17 12.08
CA LYS A 173 3.59 -15.79 13.39
C LYS A 173 4.43 -17.07 13.29
N GLY A 174 4.15 -17.91 12.28
CA GLY A 174 4.92 -19.13 12.02
C GLY A 174 6.38 -18.87 11.64
N MET A 175 6.69 -17.75 10.97
CA MET A 175 8.07 -17.38 10.62
C MET A 175 8.88 -16.83 11.81
N LEU A 176 8.21 -16.32 12.83
CA LEU A 176 8.84 -15.73 14.02
C LEU A 176 9.11 -16.75 15.14
N ASN A 177 8.40 -17.89 15.12
CA ASN A 177 8.56 -19.00 16.05
C ASN A 177 9.58 -20.02 15.53
#